data_AF-A0A165TLJ4-F1
#
_entry.id   AF-A0A165TLJ4-F1
#
_cell.length_a   1.000
_cell.length_b   1.000
_cell.length_c   1.000
_cell.angle_alpha   90.00
_cell.angle_beta   90.00
_cell.angle_gamma   90.00
#
_symmetry.space_group_name_H-M   'P 1'
#
loop_
_entity.id
_entity.type
_entity.pdbx_description
1 polymer ?
#
loop_
_entity_poly.entity_id
_entity_poly.type
_entity_poly.pdbx_seq_one_letter_code
_entity_poly.pdbx_strand_id
1 'polypeptide(L)'
;MLTENHDLLTAEVKKHVEADAVTQGEYWDRAAFKGCFIGCLAHSSEPKELEDRYGVPVMLARVCENVFEHLPSDEAVAFFADFPAAVGRDGKDLTRVVWAFLAEELRALPKVSTEIAAVIDPVVEGMDILARGDTWPEHSADAAADAARAAARAAAPSYAARYATRAEAAARAADAAYAAAYAAAYAADAAYAATYAATRTAAEAATRAAAEADAADAAADAARDAARQRQRDTLLRLIQKAK
;
A
#
# COMPACT_ATOMS: atom_id res chain seq x y z
N MET A 1 1.45 -28.27 -0.28
CA MET A 1 2.86 -27.93 -0.55
C MET A 1 3.44 -27.43 0.74
N LEU A 2 4.66 -27.84 1.07
CA LEU A 2 5.29 -27.52 2.34
C LEU A 2 6.60 -26.79 2.07
N THR A 3 7.02 -25.93 3.00
CA THR A 3 8.33 -25.27 2.94
C THR A 3 9.46 -26.30 2.96
N GLU A 4 10.54 -25.98 2.28
CA GLU A 4 11.76 -26.78 2.23
C GLU A 4 12.99 -25.89 2.08
N ASN A 5 14.18 -26.45 2.31
CA ASN A 5 15.46 -25.75 2.17
C ASN A 5 15.55 -24.46 3.01
N HIS A 6 14.99 -24.45 4.23
CA HIS A 6 14.99 -23.31 5.14
C HIS A 6 16.39 -22.80 5.49
N ASP A 7 17.37 -23.71 5.64
CA ASP A 7 18.78 -23.34 5.86
C ASP A 7 19.34 -22.56 4.65
N LEU A 8 18.99 -22.97 3.43
CA LEU A 8 19.39 -22.29 2.20
C LEU A 8 18.72 -20.92 2.09
N LEU A 9 17.42 -20.83 2.37
CA LEU A 9 16.69 -19.56 2.42
C LEU A 9 17.36 -18.58 3.39
N THR A 10 17.68 -19.06 4.60
CA THR A 10 18.35 -18.26 5.64
C THR A 10 19.73 -17.80 5.19
N ALA A 11 20.52 -18.68 4.58
CA ALA A 11 21.85 -18.36 4.07
C ALA A 11 21.81 -17.34 2.92
N GLU A 12 20.88 -17.48 1.97
CA GLU A 12 20.72 -16.54 0.84
C GLU A 12 20.28 -15.16 1.34
N VAL A 13 19.26 -15.10 2.21
CA VAL A 13 18.81 -13.82 2.77
C VAL A 13 19.96 -13.12 3.50
N LYS A 14 20.68 -13.84 4.37
CA LYS A 14 21.82 -13.29 5.10
C LYS A 14 22.88 -12.75 4.15
N LYS A 15 23.24 -13.51 3.12
CA LYS A 15 24.23 -13.11 2.12
C LYS A 15 23.84 -11.81 1.41
N HIS A 16 22.58 -11.67 1.00
CA HIS A 16 22.12 -10.46 0.31
C HIS A 16 22.05 -9.24 1.22
N VAL A 17 21.61 -9.40 2.47
CA VAL A 17 21.60 -8.32 3.46
C VAL A 17 23.03 -7.86 3.78
N GLU A 18 23.96 -8.79 4.03
CA GLU A 18 25.37 -8.47 4.32
C GLU A 18 26.09 -7.81 3.12
N ALA A 19 25.66 -8.12 1.90
CA ALA A 19 26.21 -7.55 0.67
C ALA A 19 25.55 -6.23 0.24
N ASP A 20 24.60 -5.70 1.01
CA ASP A 20 23.78 -4.53 0.61
C ASP A 20 23.10 -4.75 -0.76
N ALA A 21 22.67 -5.99 -1.05
CA ALA A 21 22.14 -6.39 -2.34
C ALA A 21 20.62 -6.20 -2.48
N VAL A 22 19.92 -5.98 -1.37
CA VAL A 22 18.46 -5.87 -1.33
C VAL A 22 18.04 -4.46 -1.74
N THR A 23 17.28 -4.32 -2.83
CA THR A 23 16.80 -3.03 -3.35
C THR A 23 15.37 -3.14 -3.87
N GLN A 24 14.59 -2.08 -3.75
CA GLN A 24 13.25 -1.99 -4.34
C GLN A 24 13.32 -1.57 -5.82
N GLY A 25 12.29 -1.89 -6.59
CA GLY A 25 12.06 -1.41 -7.96
C GLY A 25 12.82 -2.16 -9.07
N GLU A 26 13.72 -3.09 -8.71
CA GLU A 26 14.52 -3.87 -9.66
C GLU A 26 14.45 -5.35 -9.28
N TYR A 27 14.05 -6.22 -10.21
CA TYR A 27 13.96 -7.65 -9.92
C TYR A 27 15.35 -8.22 -9.64
N TRP A 28 16.19 -8.34 -10.67
CA TRP A 28 17.52 -8.92 -10.51
C TRP A 28 18.52 -8.32 -11.48
N ASP A 29 19.43 -7.51 -10.95
CA ASP A 29 20.63 -7.07 -11.63
C ASP A 29 21.74 -8.10 -11.42
N ARG A 30 21.99 -8.91 -12.47
CA ARG A 30 23.06 -9.91 -12.47
C ARG A 30 24.47 -9.30 -12.38
N ALA A 31 24.67 -8.09 -12.87
CA ALA A 31 25.98 -7.44 -12.85
C ALA A 31 26.29 -6.87 -11.46
N ALA A 32 25.30 -6.25 -10.81
CA ALA A 32 25.44 -5.71 -9.46
C ALA A 32 25.17 -6.74 -8.35
N PHE A 33 24.62 -7.91 -8.70
CA PHE A 33 24.10 -8.91 -7.77
C PHE A 33 23.10 -8.32 -6.78
N LYS A 34 22.19 -7.46 -7.27
CA LYS A 34 21.17 -6.77 -6.45
C LYS A 34 19.76 -7.08 -6.96
N GLY A 35 18.78 -7.02 -6.08
CA GLY A 35 17.38 -7.24 -6.46
C GLY A 35 16.36 -7.00 -5.37
N CYS A 36 15.09 -7.08 -5.74
CA CYS A 36 13.94 -7.03 -4.85
C CYS A 36 13.76 -8.33 -4.07
N PHE A 37 12.63 -8.46 -3.36
CA PHE A 37 12.34 -9.65 -2.57
C PHE A 37 12.35 -10.94 -3.42
N ILE A 38 11.60 -10.97 -4.52
CA ILE A 38 11.59 -12.12 -5.44
C ILE A 38 12.96 -12.27 -6.08
N GLY A 39 13.55 -11.21 -6.61
CA GLY A 39 14.75 -11.38 -7.41
C GLY A 39 16.02 -11.64 -6.60
N CYS A 40 16.11 -11.26 -5.33
CA CYS A 40 17.17 -11.76 -4.45
C CYS A 40 17.04 -13.26 -4.14
N LEU A 41 15.81 -13.79 -4.05
CA LEU A 41 15.58 -15.19 -3.69
C LEU A 41 15.56 -16.14 -4.91
N ALA A 42 15.12 -15.65 -6.07
CA ALA A 42 15.11 -16.36 -7.34
C ALA A 42 16.39 -16.14 -8.16
N HIS A 43 17.03 -14.97 -8.04
CA HIS A 43 18.02 -14.48 -9.02
C HIS A 43 17.43 -14.33 -10.43
N SER A 44 16.13 -14.01 -10.48
CA SER A 44 15.32 -13.79 -11.69
C SER A 44 14.05 -13.00 -11.35
N SER A 45 13.14 -12.81 -12.31
CA SER A 45 11.80 -12.25 -12.07
C SER A 45 10.70 -13.30 -11.91
N GLU A 46 11.07 -14.60 -11.79
CA GLU A 46 10.13 -15.71 -11.76
C GLU A 46 9.78 -16.14 -10.32
N PRO A 47 8.61 -15.76 -9.77
CA PRO A 47 8.22 -16.15 -8.42
C PRO A 47 8.03 -17.66 -8.24
N LYS A 48 7.81 -18.44 -9.32
CA LYS A 48 7.73 -19.90 -9.24
C LYS A 48 9.01 -20.52 -8.71
N GLU A 49 10.16 -19.86 -8.90
CA GLU A 49 11.43 -20.36 -8.37
C GLU A 49 11.47 -20.38 -6.83
N LEU A 50 10.78 -19.45 -6.16
CA LEU A 50 10.66 -19.48 -4.69
C LEU A 50 9.80 -20.66 -4.23
N GLU A 51 8.80 -21.02 -5.04
CA GLU A 51 7.94 -22.16 -4.78
C GLU A 51 8.72 -23.48 -4.96
N ASP A 52 9.46 -23.61 -6.06
CA ASP A 52 10.25 -24.81 -6.36
C ASP A 52 11.45 -24.97 -5.44
N ARG A 53 12.05 -23.86 -4.98
CA ARG A 53 13.27 -23.89 -4.17
C ARG A 53 12.99 -23.92 -2.67
N TYR A 54 11.95 -23.23 -2.20
CA TYR A 54 11.71 -23.03 -0.76
C TYR A 54 10.31 -23.46 -0.30
N GLY A 55 9.46 -23.94 -1.21
CA GLY A 55 8.06 -24.25 -0.91
C GLY A 55 7.23 -23.02 -0.54
N VAL A 56 7.66 -21.81 -0.94
CA VAL A 56 6.92 -20.56 -0.74
C VAL A 56 5.91 -20.38 -1.87
N PRO A 57 4.59 -20.42 -1.61
CA PRO A 57 3.59 -20.35 -2.67
C PRO A 57 3.72 -19.08 -3.51
N VAL A 58 3.55 -19.19 -4.82
CA VAL A 58 3.65 -18.04 -5.75
C VAL A 58 2.76 -16.87 -5.31
N MET A 59 1.54 -17.14 -4.83
CA MET A 59 0.66 -16.08 -4.33
C MET A 59 1.25 -15.36 -3.12
N LEU A 60 1.87 -16.09 -2.19
CA LEU A 60 2.50 -15.50 -1.02
C LEU A 60 3.73 -14.69 -1.43
N ALA A 61 4.58 -15.22 -2.32
CA ALA A 61 5.74 -14.50 -2.85
C ALA A 61 5.36 -13.15 -3.46
N ARG A 62 4.28 -13.10 -4.26
CA ARG A 62 3.78 -11.86 -4.85
C ARG A 62 3.22 -10.87 -3.83
N VAL A 63 2.59 -11.36 -2.77
CA VAL A 63 2.10 -10.49 -1.68
C VAL A 63 3.27 -9.93 -0.86
N CYS A 64 4.27 -10.76 -0.53
CA CYS A 64 5.50 -10.32 0.12
C CYS A 64 6.23 -9.27 -0.73
N GLU A 65 6.41 -9.52 -2.03
CA GLU A 65 6.96 -8.55 -2.98
C GLU A 65 6.19 -7.22 -2.95
N ASN A 66 4.85 -7.26 -3.05
CA ASN A 66 4.06 -6.03 -3.06
C ASN A 66 4.21 -5.21 -1.78
N VAL A 67 4.26 -5.87 -0.61
CA VAL A 67 4.49 -5.19 0.66
C VAL A 67 5.92 -4.64 0.71
N PHE A 68 6.91 -5.45 0.33
CA PHE A 68 8.32 -5.06 0.26
C PHE A 68 8.50 -3.79 -0.58
N GLU A 69 7.95 -3.74 -1.79
CA GLU A 69 8.09 -2.61 -2.74
C GLU A 69 7.46 -1.29 -2.26
N HIS A 70 6.63 -1.32 -1.23
CA HIS A 70 5.95 -0.12 -0.72
C HIS A 70 6.30 0.21 0.73
N LEU A 71 7.20 -0.54 1.37
CA LEU A 71 7.76 -0.16 2.66
C LEU A 71 8.78 0.97 2.48
N PRO A 72 9.03 1.79 3.53
CA PRO A 72 10.24 2.57 3.61
C PRO A 72 11.48 1.69 3.36
N SER A 73 12.52 2.23 2.73
CA SER A 73 13.64 1.43 2.21
C SER A 73 14.37 0.61 3.28
N ASP A 74 14.56 1.17 4.46
CA ASP A 74 15.15 0.50 5.62
C ASP A 74 14.24 -0.61 6.17
N GLU A 75 12.94 -0.34 6.23
CA GLU A 75 11.92 -1.31 6.65
C GLU A 75 11.73 -2.46 5.64
N ALA A 76 11.96 -2.20 4.35
CA ALA A 76 11.94 -3.21 3.30
C ALA A 76 13.09 -4.22 3.48
N VAL A 77 14.30 -3.74 3.75
CA VAL A 77 15.46 -4.59 4.06
C VAL A 77 15.22 -5.39 5.34
N ALA A 78 14.67 -4.76 6.39
CA ALA A 78 14.32 -5.45 7.63
C ALA A 78 13.28 -6.56 7.38
N PHE A 79 12.23 -6.27 6.60
CA PHE A 79 11.22 -7.27 6.23
C PHE A 79 11.82 -8.47 5.49
N PHE A 80 12.71 -8.22 4.53
CA PHE A 80 13.42 -9.27 3.81
C PHE A 80 14.28 -10.11 4.76
N ALA A 81 14.99 -9.48 5.70
CA ALA A 81 15.81 -10.14 6.71
C ALA A 81 15.00 -11.00 7.70
N ASP A 82 13.80 -10.56 8.06
CA ASP A 82 12.92 -11.23 9.02
C ASP A 82 12.17 -12.43 8.42
N PHE A 83 12.04 -12.48 7.09
CA PHE A 83 11.25 -13.50 6.40
C PHE A 83 11.68 -14.95 6.71
N PRO A 84 12.97 -15.35 6.65
CA PRO A 84 13.39 -16.70 7.01
C PRO A 84 13.10 -17.06 8.46
N ALA A 85 13.18 -16.09 9.39
CA ALA A 85 12.86 -16.31 10.79
C ALA A 85 11.35 -16.54 11.00
N ALA A 86 10.51 -15.82 10.25
CA ALA A 86 9.07 -16.06 10.22
C ALA A 86 8.72 -17.43 9.64
N VAL A 87 9.39 -17.87 8.57
CA VAL A 87 9.26 -19.25 8.07
C VAL A 87 9.68 -20.23 9.18
N GLY A 88 10.89 -20.09 9.71
CA GLY A 88 11.37 -20.73 10.93
C GLY A 88 11.78 -22.21 10.81
N ARG A 89 11.24 -22.97 9.83
CA ARG A 89 11.64 -24.36 9.52
C ARG A 89 11.05 -24.87 8.20
N ASP A 90 11.55 -26.02 7.77
CA ASP A 90 10.93 -26.86 6.75
C ASP A 90 9.61 -27.49 7.23
N GLY A 91 8.76 -27.87 6.29
CA GLY A 91 7.53 -28.62 6.54
C GLY A 91 6.28 -27.79 6.85
N LYS A 92 6.33 -26.45 6.73
CA LYS A 92 5.15 -25.58 6.98
C LYS A 92 4.28 -25.43 5.75
N ASP A 93 2.97 -25.47 5.92
CA ASP A 93 2.01 -25.14 4.86
C ASP A 93 1.70 -23.63 4.86
N LEU A 94 2.31 -22.92 3.90
CA LEU A 94 2.10 -21.49 3.72
C LEU A 94 0.96 -21.15 2.74
N THR A 95 0.31 -22.13 2.12
CA THR A 95 -0.70 -21.90 1.07
C THR A 95 -1.93 -21.13 1.54
N ARG A 96 -2.15 -21.11 2.87
CA ARG A 96 -3.31 -20.49 3.52
C ARG A 96 -3.04 -19.09 4.06
N VAL A 97 -1.77 -18.69 4.15
CA VAL A 97 -1.35 -17.41 4.74
C VAL A 97 -1.98 -16.22 4.01
N VAL A 98 -2.05 -16.28 2.67
CA VAL A 98 -2.61 -15.18 1.86
C VAL A 98 -4.08 -14.95 2.19
N TRP A 99 -4.87 -16.00 2.41
CA TRP A 99 -6.28 -15.84 2.75
C TRP A 99 -6.48 -15.19 4.12
N ALA A 100 -5.71 -15.63 5.12
CA ALA A 100 -5.72 -15.01 6.44
C ALA A 100 -5.28 -13.54 6.38
N PHE A 101 -4.23 -13.24 5.58
CA PHE A 101 -3.74 -11.89 5.39
C PHE A 101 -4.79 -10.97 4.77
N LEU A 102 -5.44 -11.40 3.68
CA LEU A 102 -6.47 -10.60 3.02
C LEU A 102 -7.69 -10.37 3.93
N ALA A 103 -8.09 -11.36 4.71
CA ALA A 103 -9.18 -11.22 5.68
C ALA A 103 -8.83 -10.19 6.76
N GLU A 104 -7.59 -10.20 7.27
CA GLU A 104 -7.13 -9.21 8.24
C GLU A 104 -7.04 -7.81 7.66
N GLU A 105 -6.58 -7.65 6.41
CA GLU A 105 -6.53 -6.34 5.76
C GLU A 105 -7.91 -5.74 5.52
N LEU A 106 -8.90 -6.57 5.15
CA LEU A 106 -10.29 -6.11 5.05
C LEU A 106 -10.87 -5.68 6.40
N ARG A 107 -10.54 -6.38 7.49
CA ARG A 107 -10.95 -5.98 8.85
C ARG A 107 -10.24 -4.72 9.34
N ALA A 108 -9.03 -4.46 8.85
CA ALA A 108 -8.23 -3.29 9.21
C ALA A 108 -8.63 -2.01 8.43
N LEU A 109 -9.60 -2.10 7.51
CA LEU A 109 -10.11 -0.94 6.80
C LEU A 109 -10.69 0.09 7.80
N PRO A 110 -10.56 1.41 7.52
CA PRO A 110 -11.24 2.42 8.30
C PRO A 110 -12.74 2.15 8.39
N LYS A 111 -13.39 2.62 9.45
CA LYS A 111 -14.83 2.42 9.66
C LYS A 111 -15.62 2.82 8.41
N VAL A 112 -16.29 1.84 7.81
CA VAL A 112 -17.17 2.02 6.65
C VAL A 112 -18.63 2.09 7.09
N SER A 113 -19.52 2.47 6.16
CA SER A 113 -20.96 2.43 6.42
C SER A 113 -21.47 0.99 6.52
N THR A 114 -22.64 0.80 7.13
CA THR A 114 -23.27 -0.52 7.28
C THR A 114 -23.49 -1.21 5.94
N GLU A 115 -23.81 -0.45 4.89
CA GLU A 115 -24.03 -0.97 3.54
C GLU A 115 -22.73 -1.52 2.92
N ILE A 116 -21.60 -0.84 3.15
CA ILE A 116 -20.29 -1.31 2.67
C ILE A 116 -19.83 -2.51 3.50
N ALA A 117 -20.03 -2.48 4.83
CA ALA A 117 -19.73 -3.61 5.70
C ALA A 117 -20.47 -4.88 5.26
N ALA A 118 -21.75 -4.77 4.90
CA ALA A 118 -22.55 -5.89 4.40
C ALA A 118 -22.01 -6.54 3.11
N VAL A 119 -21.16 -5.85 2.34
CA VAL A 119 -20.44 -6.40 1.17
C VAL A 119 -19.10 -7.01 1.56
N ILE A 120 -18.40 -6.41 2.53
CA ILE A 120 -17.07 -6.85 2.98
C ILE A 120 -17.17 -8.11 3.85
N ASP A 121 -18.14 -8.17 4.77
CA ASP A 121 -18.25 -9.22 5.78
C ASP A 121 -18.34 -10.64 5.16
N PRO A 122 -19.15 -10.89 4.10
CA PRO A 122 -19.17 -12.20 3.45
C PRO A 122 -17.84 -12.57 2.76
N VAL A 123 -17.10 -11.59 2.26
CA VAL A 123 -15.77 -11.81 1.67
C VAL A 123 -14.77 -12.22 2.76
N VAL A 124 -14.80 -11.52 3.90
CA VAL A 124 -13.97 -11.84 5.07
C VAL A 124 -14.27 -13.25 5.58
N GLU A 125 -15.55 -13.61 5.69
CA GLU A 125 -15.96 -14.97 6.07
C GLU A 125 -15.45 -16.03 5.09
N GLY A 126 -15.57 -15.77 3.79
CA GLY A 126 -15.03 -16.63 2.74
C GLY A 126 -13.53 -16.84 2.84
N MET A 127 -12.79 -15.76 3.08
CA MET A 127 -11.34 -15.81 3.27
C MET A 127 -10.96 -16.59 4.54
N ASP A 128 -11.73 -16.47 5.62
CA ASP A 128 -11.49 -17.28 6.83
C ASP A 128 -11.72 -18.79 6.58
N ILE A 129 -12.75 -19.14 5.80
CA ILE A 129 -13.01 -20.53 5.39
C ILE A 129 -11.79 -21.07 4.64
N LEU A 130 -11.29 -20.33 3.64
CA LEU A 130 -10.10 -20.70 2.88
C LEU A 130 -8.84 -20.76 3.76
N ALA A 131 -8.68 -19.84 4.72
CA ALA A 131 -7.56 -19.82 5.65
C ALA A 131 -7.53 -21.05 6.58
N ARG A 132 -8.69 -21.62 6.92
CA ARG A 132 -8.78 -22.90 7.65
C ARG A 132 -8.52 -24.12 6.78
N GLY A 133 -8.48 -23.95 5.46
CA GLY A 133 -8.37 -25.03 4.48
C GLY A 133 -9.70 -25.70 4.15
N ASP A 134 -10.81 -25.04 4.48
CA ASP A 134 -12.14 -25.46 4.10
C ASP A 134 -12.49 -24.91 2.70
N THR A 135 -13.52 -25.48 2.06
CA THR A 135 -14.00 -25.00 0.76
C THR A 135 -15.03 -23.90 0.94
N TRP A 136 -14.80 -22.72 0.36
CA TRP A 136 -15.81 -21.65 0.28
C TRP A 136 -16.90 -22.07 -0.72
N PRO A 137 -18.19 -22.17 -0.32
CA PRO A 137 -19.24 -22.56 -1.25
C PRO A 137 -19.32 -21.64 -2.48
N GLU A 138 -19.37 -22.24 -3.68
CA GLU A 138 -19.32 -21.54 -4.97
C GLU A 138 -20.34 -20.41 -5.08
N HIS A 139 -21.61 -20.68 -4.72
CA HIS A 139 -22.66 -19.67 -4.73
C HIS A 139 -22.37 -18.45 -3.82
N SER A 140 -21.68 -18.67 -2.69
CA SER A 140 -21.28 -17.59 -1.79
C SER A 140 -20.10 -16.81 -2.36
N ALA A 141 -19.15 -17.49 -2.98
CA ALA A 141 -18.00 -16.88 -3.65
C ALA A 141 -18.44 -16.03 -4.85
N ASP A 142 -19.37 -16.52 -5.66
CA ASP A 142 -19.94 -15.81 -6.80
C ASP A 142 -20.67 -14.53 -6.37
N ALA A 143 -21.53 -14.64 -5.35
CA ALA A 143 -22.25 -13.49 -4.80
C ALA A 143 -21.29 -12.41 -4.27
N ALA A 144 -20.22 -12.83 -3.58
CA ALA A 144 -19.18 -11.93 -3.09
C ALA A 144 -18.40 -11.27 -4.24
N ALA A 145 -18.05 -12.03 -5.28
CA ALA A 145 -17.36 -11.52 -6.45
C ALA A 145 -18.21 -10.51 -7.23
N ASP A 146 -19.51 -10.76 -7.39
CA ASP A 146 -20.43 -9.83 -8.05
C ASP A 146 -20.63 -8.55 -7.26
N ALA A 147 -20.76 -8.63 -5.93
CA ALA A 147 -20.84 -7.46 -5.06
C ALA A 147 -19.55 -6.61 -5.15
N ALA A 148 -18.37 -7.25 -5.14
CA ALA A 148 -17.09 -6.56 -5.32
C ALA A 148 -16.98 -5.87 -6.69
N ARG A 149 -17.39 -6.53 -7.78
CA ARG A 149 -17.42 -5.93 -9.14
C ARG A 149 -18.37 -4.75 -9.22
N ALA A 150 -19.55 -4.85 -8.61
CA ALA A 150 -20.52 -3.76 -8.57
C ALA A 150 -19.96 -2.55 -7.81
N ALA A 151 -19.35 -2.78 -6.65
CA ALA A 151 -18.68 -1.73 -5.87
C ALA A 151 -17.54 -1.05 -6.66
N ALA A 152 -16.68 -1.84 -7.32
CA ALA A 152 -15.59 -1.30 -8.15
C ALA A 152 -16.10 -0.42 -9.30
N ARG A 153 -17.19 -0.83 -9.97
CA ARG A 153 -17.85 -0.02 -11.01
C ARG A 153 -18.44 1.28 -10.47
N ALA A 154 -19.03 1.25 -9.26
CA ALA A 154 -19.57 2.43 -8.60
C ALA A 154 -18.47 3.41 -8.13
N ALA A 155 -17.27 2.92 -7.83
CA ALA A 155 -16.15 3.73 -7.37
C ALA A 155 -15.45 4.50 -8.51
N ALA A 156 -15.41 3.96 -9.74
CA ALA A 156 -14.67 4.56 -10.86
C ALA A 156 -15.06 6.03 -11.18
N PRO A 157 -16.34 6.44 -11.15
CA PRO A 157 -16.73 7.85 -11.34
C PRO A 157 -16.26 8.78 -10.21
N SER A 158 -16.16 8.27 -8.98
CA SER A 158 -15.84 9.07 -7.79
C SER A 158 -14.37 9.49 -7.74
N TYR A 159 -13.47 8.67 -8.30
CA TYR A 159 -12.05 8.98 -8.38
C TYR A 159 -11.79 10.14 -9.36
N ALA A 160 -12.38 10.08 -10.56
CA ALA A 160 -12.30 11.17 -11.53
C ALA A 160 -12.89 12.49 -11.00
N ALA A 161 -14.00 12.42 -10.26
CA ALA A 161 -14.61 13.58 -9.62
C ALA A 161 -13.71 14.23 -8.55
N ARG A 162 -12.98 13.44 -7.75
CA ARG A 162 -12.05 13.96 -6.72
C ARG A 162 -10.87 14.75 -7.33
N TYR A 163 -10.36 14.35 -8.49
CA TYR A 163 -9.31 15.11 -9.17
C TYR A 163 -9.85 16.39 -9.81
N ALA A 164 -11.07 16.35 -10.35
CA ALA A 164 -11.73 17.54 -10.89
C ALA A 164 -11.98 18.61 -9.81
N THR A 165 -12.43 18.22 -8.62
CA THR A 165 -12.68 19.18 -7.52
C THR A 165 -11.39 19.82 -6.98
N ARG A 166 -10.27 19.09 -6.91
CA ARG A 166 -8.95 19.65 -6.53
C ARG A 166 -8.46 20.67 -7.58
N ALA A 167 -8.67 20.38 -8.87
CA ALA A 167 -8.33 21.30 -9.95
C ALA A 167 -9.20 22.57 -9.95
N GLU A 168 -10.51 22.43 -9.72
CA GLU A 168 -11.43 23.58 -9.63
C GLU A 168 -11.16 24.48 -8.41
N ALA A 169 -10.79 23.89 -7.27
CA ALA A 169 -10.43 24.67 -6.08
C ALA A 169 -9.17 25.50 -6.31
N ALA A 170 -8.16 24.94 -6.97
CA ALA A 170 -6.94 25.64 -7.35
C ALA A 170 -7.23 26.76 -8.38
N ALA A 171 -8.09 26.51 -9.37
CA ALA A 171 -8.50 27.51 -10.35
C ALA A 171 -9.25 28.68 -9.69
N ARG A 172 -10.21 28.40 -8.80
CA ARG A 172 -10.95 29.45 -8.06
C ARG A 172 -10.05 30.30 -7.18
N ALA A 173 -9.02 29.71 -6.57
CA ALA A 173 -8.03 30.45 -5.79
C ALA A 173 -7.20 31.40 -6.67
N ALA A 174 -6.81 30.95 -7.87
CA ALA A 174 -6.08 31.76 -8.85
C ALA A 174 -6.94 32.92 -9.40
N ASP A 175 -8.20 32.66 -9.73
CA ASP A 175 -9.15 33.68 -10.21
C ASP A 175 -9.42 34.74 -9.14
N ALA A 176 -9.55 34.32 -7.87
CA ALA A 176 -9.71 35.26 -6.75
C ALA A 176 -8.48 36.15 -6.57
N ALA A 177 -7.27 35.60 -6.72
CA ALA A 177 -6.02 36.37 -6.68
C ALA A 177 -5.93 37.37 -7.85
N TYR A 178 -6.33 36.96 -9.06
CA TYR A 178 -6.34 37.81 -10.24
C TYR A 178 -7.39 38.92 -10.15
N ALA A 179 -8.61 38.62 -9.72
CA ALA A 179 -9.67 39.60 -9.52
C ALA A 179 -9.29 40.65 -8.45
N ALA A 180 -8.63 40.23 -7.38
CA ALA A 180 -8.10 41.13 -6.36
C ALA A 180 -6.99 42.05 -6.93
N ALA A 181 -6.10 41.52 -7.76
CA ALA A 181 -5.06 42.31 -8.43
C ALA A 181 -5.64 43.32 -9.44
N TYR A 182 -6.67 42.92 -10.20
CA TYR A 182 -7.34 43.79 -11.17
C TYR A 182 -8.16 44.90 -10.51
N ALA A 183 -8.88 44.59 -9.42
CA ALA A 183 -9.60 45.58 -8.63
C ALA A 183 -8.65 46.62 -7.99
N ALA A 184 -7.44 46.20 -7.60
CA ALA A 184 -6.40 47.08 -7.10
C ALA A 184 -5.88 48.07 -8.16
N ALA A 185 -5.86 47.68 -9.44
CA ALA A 185 -5.39 48.54 -10.53
C ALA A 185 -6.34 49.72 -10.85
N TYR A 186 -7.62 49.63 -10.48
CA TYR A 186 -8.63 50.67 -10.74
C TYR A 186 -8.89 51.63 -9.57
N ALA A 187 -8.42 51.31 -8.35
CA ALA A 187 -8.62 52.14 -7.17
C ALA A 187 -7.42 53.08 -6.93
N ALA A 188 -7.16 54.01 -7.84
CA ALA A 188 -6.08 54.98 -7.71
C ALA A 188 -6.60 56.33 -7.20
N ASP A 189 -6.72 56.48 -5.87
CA ASP A 189 -6.26 57.70 -5.12
C ASP A 189 -6.56 57.65 -3.60
N ALA A 190 -7.43 56.77 -3.11
CA ALA A 190 -7.68 56.60 -1.66
C ALA A 190 -7.02 55.36 -1.04
N ALA A 191 -6.32 54.55 -1.84
CA ALA A 191 -6.26 53.11 -1.61
C ALA A 191 -4.89 52.54 -1.20
N TYR A 192 -3.81 53.31 -1.09
CA TYR A 192 -2.47 52.72 -0.91
C TYR A 192 -2.31 51.86 0.38
N ALA A 193 -2.78 52.35 1.53
CA ALA A 193 -2.69 51.63 2.81
C ALA A 193 -3.71 50.47 2.92
N ALA A 194 -4.94 50.68 2.43
CA ALA A 194 -5.98 49.65 2.44
C ALA A 194 -5.64 48.48 1.49
N THR A 195 -5.05 48.78 0.33
CA THR A 195 -4.62 47.76 -0.62
C THR A 195 -3.44 46.96 -0.08
N TYR A 196 -2.47 47.61 0.58
CA TYR A 196 -1.35 46.90 1.21
C TYR A 196 -1.80 45.95 2.33
N ALA A 197 -2.79 46.35 3.14
CA ALA A 197 -3.34 45.48 4.17
C ALA A 197 -4.13 44.30 3.57
N ALA A 198 -4.92 44.54 2.52
CA ALA A 198 -5.70 43.51 1.84
C ALA A 198 -4.82 42.49 1.10
N THR A 199 -3.80 42.93 0.35
CA THR A 199 -2.86 42.03 -0.34
C THR A 199 -2.05 41.20 0.64
N ARG A 200 -1.61 41.80 1.75
CA ARG A 200 -0.93 41.06 2.82
C ARG A 200 -1.83 39.99 3.44
N THR A 201 -3.09 40.30 3.72
CA THR A 201 -4.06 39.35 4.29
C THR A 201 -4.33 38.19 3.31
N ALA A 202 -4.48 38.49 2.02
CA ALA A 202 -4.66 37.47 0.99
C ALA A 202 -3.42 36.57 0.83
N ALA A 203 -2.21 37.16 0.88
CA ALA A 203 -0.96 36.41 0.84
C ALA A 203 -0.81 35.49 2.07
N GLU A 204 -1.10 35.99 3.28
CA GLU A 204 -1.08 35.19 4.51
C GLU A 204 -2.10 34.03 4.46
N ALA A 205 -3.29 34.26 3.89
CA ALA A 205 -4.29 33.23 3.70
C ALA A 205 -3.82 32.16 2.69
N ALA A 206 -3.20 32.56 1.58
CA ALA A 206 -2.65 31.63 0.60
C ALA A 206 -1.51 30.78 1.18
N THR A 207 -0.59 31.40 1.93
CA THR A 207 0.49 30.67 2.62
C THR A 207 -0.06 29.67 3.62
N ARG A 208 -1.10 30.03 4.38
CA ARG A 208 -1.74 29.10 5.32
C ARG A 208 -2.39 27.92 4.61
N ALA A 209 -3.13 28.18 3.53
CA ALA A 209 -3.77 27.12 2.75
C ALA A 209 -2.74 26.16 2.12
N ALA A 210 -1.60 26.68 1.65
CA ALA A 210 -0.50 25.85 1.16
C ALA A 210 0.08 24.97 2.28
N ALA A 211 0.36 25.56 3.45
CA ALA A 211 0.86 24.80 4.60
C ALA A 211 -0.13 23.73 5.11
N GLU A 212 -1.44 24.01 5.07
CA GLU A 212 -2.48 23.04 5.39
C GLU A 212 -2.53 21.89 4.38
N ALA A 213 -2.34 22.17 3.09
CA ALA A 213 -2.26 21.17 2.04
C ALA A 213 -1.02 20.27 2.20
N ASP A 214 0.15 20.87 2.44
CA ASP A 214 1.40 20.13 2.69
C ASP A 214 1.28 19.24 3.93
N ALA A 215 0.67 19.75 5.01
CA ALA A 215 0.41 18.97 6.21
C ALA A 215 -0.57 17.81 5.97
N ALA A 216 -1.59 18.01 5.13
CA ALA A 216 -2.54 16.97 4.76
C ALA A 216 -1.89 15.87 3.90
N ASP A 217 -1.06 16.25 2.92
CA ASP A 217 -0.33 15.30 2.08
C ASP A 217 0.70 14.51 2.93
N ALA A 218 1.42 15.17 3.84
CA ALA A 218 2.33 14.49 4.78
C ALA A 218 1.60 13.52 5.73
N ALA A 219 0.42 13.90 6.23
CA ALA A 219 -0.40 13.01 7.06
C ALA A 219 -0.91 11.79 6.26
N ALA A 220 -1.23 11.98 4.97
CA ALA A 220 -1.63 10.88 4.09
C ALA A 220 -0.47 9.91 3.83
N ASP A 221 0.75 10.42 3.63
CA ASP A 221 1.95 9.58 3.47
C ASP A 221 2.25 8.79 4.74
N ALA A 222 2.26 9.43 5.91
CA ALA A 222 2.44 8.75 7.19
C ALA A 222 1.38 7.65 7.44
N ALA A 223 0.13 7.89 7.03
CA ALA A 223 -0.93 6.88 7.14
C ALA A 223 -0.72 5.70 6.18
N ARG A 224 -0.16 5.93 4.99
CA ARG A 224 0.21 4.86 4.05
C ARG A 224 1.36 4.04 4.61
N ASP A 225 2.41 4.68 5.12
CA ASP A 225 3.57 4.00 5.71
C ASP A 225 3.16 3.12 6.90
N ALA A 226 2.35 3.66 7.80
CA ALA A 226 1.80 2.91 8.92
C ALA A 226 0.95 1.71 8.47
N ALA A 227 0.19 1.86 7.37
CA ALA A 227 -0.57 0.74 6.80
C ALA A 227 0.36 -0.34 6.22
N ARG A 228 1.46 0.04 5.57
CA ARG A 228 2.45 -0.90 5.03
C ARG A 228 3.23 -1.63 6.11
N GLN A 229 3.63 -0.93 7.18
CA GLN A 229 4.23 -1.56 8.36
C GLN A 229 3.29 -2.57 9.01
N ARG A 230 2.00 -2.24 9.17
CA ARG A 230 0.99 -3.20 9.66
C ARG A 230 0.91 -4.43 8.75
N GLN A 231 0.87 -4.24 7.43
CA GLN A 231 0.81 -5.35 6.47
C GLN A 231 2.01 -6.29 6.60
N ARG A 232 3.22 -5.73 6.72
CA ARG A 232 4.46 -6.45 7.01
C ARG A 232 4.31 -7.29 8.28
N ASP A 233 3.94 -6.67 9.39
CA ASP A 233 3.87 -7.31 10.70
C ASP A 233 2.82 -8.43 10.71
N THR A 234 1.68 -8.20 10.05
CA THR A 234 0.63 -9.20 9.87
C THR A 234 1.13 -10.40 9.05
N LEU A 235 1.82 -10.17 7.94
CA LEU A 235 2.40 -11.26 7.13
C LEU A 235 3.39 -12.08 7.93
N LEU A 236 4.40 -11.46 8.55
CA LEU A 236 5.42 -12.15 9.34
C LEU A 236 4.77 -13.00 10.44
N ARG A 237 3.80 -12.44 11.18
CA ARG A 237 3.06 -13.17 12.21
C ARG A 237 2.27 -14.35 11.64
N LEU A 238 1.58 -14.19 10.51
CA LEU A 238 0.77 -15.26 9.91
C LEU A 238 1.66 -16.38 9.36
N ILE A 239 2.78 -16.03 8.71
CA ILE A 239 3.79 -16.99 8.28
C ILE A 239 4.33 -17.75 9.49
N GLN A 240 4.65 -17.05 10.58
CA GLN A 240 5.15 -17.66 11.81
C GLN A 240 4.17 -18.67 12.41
N LYS A 241 2.86 -18.34 12.42
CA LYS A 241 1.79 -19.19 12.97
C LYS A 241 1.35 -20.34 12.06
N ALA A 242 1.74 -20.34 10.78
CA ALA A 242 1.44 -21.44 9.87
C ALA A 242 2.00 -22.76 10.41
N LYS A 243 1.31 -23.89 10.15
CA LYS A 243 1.66 -25.19 10.70
C LYS A 243 2.61 -25.95 9.80
#